data_AF-A0A530BNU2-F1
#
_entry.id   AF-A0A530BNU2-F1
#
_cell.length_a   1.000
_cell.length_b   1.000
_cell.length_c   1.000
_cell.angle_alpha   90.00
_cell.angle_beta   90.00
_cell.angle_gamma   90.00
#
_symmetry.space_group_name_H-M   'P 1'
#
loop_
_entity.id
_entity.type
_entity.pdbx_description
1 polymer ?
#
loop_
_entity_poly.entity_id
_entity_poly.type
_entity_poly.pdbx_seq_one_letter_code
_entity_poly.pdbx_strand_id
1 'polypeptide(L)'
;IDPEPTIGPKTDEARFRAYGDKGVLALVCDSTNALREGESPSEVAVGEGLKGVIQSAKGRVAVTTFSSNVGRIVSIARAAR
;
A
#
# COMPACT_ATOMS: atom_id res chain seq x y z
N ILE A 1 8.30 0.10 -3.45
CA ILE A 1 7.28 0.81 -4.25
C ILE A 1 6.12 -0.15 -4.42
N ASP A 2 4.86 0.27 -4.26
CA ASP A 2 3.74 -0.64 -4.50
C ASP A 2 3.43 -0.74 -6.01
N PRO A 3 3.56 -1.92 -6.64
CA PRO A 3 3.23 -2.10 -8.05
C PRO A 3 1.72 -2.18 -8.31
N GLU A 4 0.89 -2.38 -7.28
CA GLU A 4 -0.55 -2.60 -7.38
C GLU A 4 -1.32 -1.79 -6.32
N PRO A 5 -1.25 -0.45 -6.36
CA PRO A 5 -1.93 0.38 -5.38
C PRO A 5 -3.45 0.24 -5.51
N THR A 6 -4.13 0.07 -4.37
CA THR A 6 -5.61 -0.01 -4.31
C THR A 6 -6.28 1.30 -4.75
N ILE A 7 -5.64 2.43 -4.45
CA ILE A 7 -6.11 3.79 -4.76
C ILE A 7 -4.92 4.63 -5.20
N GLY A 8 -5.13 5.49 -6.18
CA GLY A 8 -4.12 6.43 -6.66
C GLY A 8 -3.20 5.83 -7.72
N PRO A 9 -2.36 6.67 -8.34
CA PRO A 9 -1.41 6.22 -9.33
C PRO A 9 -0.26 5.44 -8.69
N LYS A 10 0.40 4.60 -9.49
CA LYS A 10 1.70 4.04 -9.14
C LYS A 10 2.72 5.16 -8.99
N THR A 11 3.81 4.89 -8.27
CA THR A 11 4.97 5.78 -8.25
C THR A 11 5.48 6.02 -9.67
N ASP A 12 5.65 7.29 -10.03
CA ASP A 12 6.12 7.70 -11.37
C ASP A 12 7.65 7.55 -11.48
N GLU A 13 8.09 6.31 -11.66
CA GLU A 13 9.51 5.98 -11.80
C GLU A 13 10.17 6.65 -13.01
N ALA A 14 9.42 6.81 -14.11
CA ALA A 14 9.93 7.45 -15.32
C ALA A 14 10.34 8.89 -15.03
N ARG A 15 9.52 9.62 -14.27
CA ARG A 15 9.84 10.98 -13.84
C ARG A 15 11.02 11.03 -12.88
N PHE A 16 11.15 10.08 -11.95
CA PHE A 16 12.34 9.99 -11.09
C PHE A 16 13.62 9.77 -11.90
N ARG A 17 13.60 8.87 -12.90
CA ARG A 17 14.74 8.66 -13.80
C ARG A 17 15.10 9.93 -14.56
N ALA A 18 14.10 10.61 -15.14
CA ALA A 18 14.30 11.87 -15.86
C ALA A 18 14.89 12.99 -14.99
N TYR A 19 14.64 13.01 -13.67
CA TYR A 19 15.33 13.92 -12.76
C TYR A 19 16.77 13.47 -12.46
N GLY A 20 16.99 12.17 -12.29
CA GLY A 20 18.34 11.60 -12.15
C GLY A 20 19.24 11.97 -13.32
N ASP A 21 18.74 11.85 -14.55
CA ASP A 21 19.46 12.19 -15.78
C ASP A 21 19.82 13.67 -15.88
N LYS A 22 19.05 14.56 -15.24
CA LYS A 22 19.29 16.01 -15.20
C LYS A 22 20.33 16.43 -14.15
N GLY A 23 20.75 15.50 -13.29
CA GLY A 23 21.63 15.77 -12.15
C GLY A 23 20.86 16.33 -10.95
N VAL A 24 20.87 15.58 -9.85
CA VAL A 24 20.24 15.97 -8.58
C VAL A 24 21.34 16.29 -7.56
N LEU A 25 21.36 17.53 -7.06
CA LEU A 25 22.35 17.97 -6.06
C LEU A 25 22.15 17.29 -4.70
N ALA A 26 20.89 17.19 -4.26
CA ALA A 26 20.53 16.58 -3.00
C ALA A 26 19.14 15.93 -3.09
N LEU A 27 18.96 14.81 -2.40
CA LEU A 27 17.68 14.12 -2.23
C LEU A 27 17.33 14.11 -0.74
N VAL A 28 16.14 14.62 -0.41
CA VAL A 28 15.54 14.45 0.92
C VAL A 28 14.45 13.41 0.77
N CYS A 29 14.55 12.30 1.51
CA CYS A 29 13.66 11.16 1.39
C CYS A 29 13.12 10.70 2.74
N ASP A 30 12.02 9.93 2.70
CA ASP A 30 11.42 9.31 3.87
C ASP A 30 12.28 8.13 4.37
N SER A 31 12.59 8.13 5.66
CA SER A 31 13.39 7.10 6.33
C SER A 31 12.57 6.22 7.29
N THR A 32 11.24 6.36 7.33
CA THR A 32 10.35 5.68 8.29
C THR A 32 10.57 4.17 8.32
N ASN A 33 10.82 3.54 7.17
CA ASN A 33 11.02 2.10 7.04
C ASN A 33 12.48 1.70 6.68
N ALA A 34 13.46 2.61 6.79
CA ALA A 34 14.81 2.36 6.31
C ALA A 34 15.55 1.19 6.98
N LEU A 35 15.14 0.81 8.19
CA LEU A 35 15.73 -0.31 8.95
C LEU A 35 15.04 -1.65 8.71
N ARG A 36 13.94 -1.67 7.95
CA ARG A 36 13.19 -2.89 7.68
C ARG A 36 13.75 -3.55 6.42
N GLU A 37 14.20 -4.79 6.54
CA GLU A 37 14.65 -5.56 5.39
C GLU A 37 13.48 -5.96 4.47
N GLY A 38 13.82 -6.22 3.20
CA GLY A 38 12.88 -6.65 2.19
C GLY A 38 11.93 -5.55 1.71
N GLU A 39 10.81 -5.97 1.13
CA GLU A 39 9.82 -5.07 0.54
C GLU A 39 8.49 -5.15 1.28
N SER A 40 7.69 -4.08 1.17
CA SER A 40 6.29 -4.12 1.61
C SER A 40 5.47 -4.91 0.59
N PRO A 41 4.53 -5.77 1.03
CA PRO A 41 3.59 -6.41 0.13
C PRO A 41 2.70 -5.36 -0.55
N SER A 42 2.16 -5.67 -1.72
CA SER A 42 1.21 -4.80 -2.41
C SER A 42 -0.09 -4.66 -1.62
N GLU A 43 -0.78 -3.52 -1.74
CA GLU A 43 -2.09 -3.36 -1.09
C GLU A 43 -3.15 -4.33 -1.65
N VAL A 44 -2.97 -4.84 -2.88
CA VAL A 44 -3.78 -5.94 -3.43
C VAL A 44 -3.55 -7.23 -2.64
N ALA A 45 -2.30 -7.65 -2.43
CA ALA A 45 -1.99 -8.86 -1.67
C ALA A 45 -2.52 -8.77 -0.22
N VAL A 46 -2.44 -7.59 0.40
CA VAL A 46 -3.05 -7.34 1.71
C VAL A 46 -4.58 -7.49 1.65
N GLY A 47 -5.21 -6.98 0.58
CA GLY A 47 -6.65 -7.12 0.36
C GLY A 47 -7.11 -8.57 0.21
N GLU A 48 -6.33 -9.41 -0.50
CA GLU A 48 -6.61 -10.84 -0.64
C GLU A 48 -6.52 -11.57 0.71
N GLY A 49 -5.50 -11.27 1.51
CA GLY A 49 -5.37 -11.80 2.88
C GLY A 49 -6.56 -11.40 3.76
N LEU A 50 -6.96 -10.13 3.71
CA LEU A 50 -8.13 -9.62 4.44
C LEU A 50 -9.41 -10.36 4.02
N LYS A 51 -9.61 -10.55 2.71
CA LYS A 51 -10.77 -11.28 2.19
C LYS A 51 -10.80 -12.71 2.71
N GLY A 52 -9.68 -13.44 2.67
CA GLY A 52 -9.62 -14.80 3.19
C GLY A 52 -10.01 -14.89 4.67
N VAL A 53 -9.47 -14.00 5.49
CA VAL A 53 -9.78 -13.95 6.93
C VAL A 53 -11.26 -13.63 7.17
N ILE A 54 -11.79 -12.58 6.53
CA ILE A 54 -13.18 -12.15 6.69
C ILE A 54 -14.16 -13.22 6.24
N GLN A 55 -13.93 -13.85 5.08
CA GLN A 55 -14.83 -14.89 4.55
C GLN A 55 -14.82 -16.18 5.39
N SER A 56 -13.71 -16.47 6.07
CA SER A 56 -13.61 -17.64 6.96
C SER A 56 -14.34 -17.46 8.30
N ALA A 57 -14.73 -16.24 8.65
CA ALA A 57 -15.34 -15.95 9.94
C ALA A 57 -16.76 -16.52 10.04
N LYS A 58 -17.01 -17.33 11.08
CA LYS A 58 -18.35 -17.92 11.35
C LYS A 58 -19.36 -16.94 11.94
N GLY A 59 -18.90 -15.76 12.37
CA GLY A 59 -19.69 -14.77 13.08
C GLY A 59 -19.40 -13.36 12.57
N ARG A 60 -19.84 -12.35 13.34
CA ARG A 60 -19.60 -10.94 12.99
C ARG A 60 -18.10 -10.62 13.05
N VAL A 61 -17.65 -9.81 12.10
CA VAL A 61 -16.29 -9.28 12.06
C VAL A 61 -16.32 -7.79 12.42
N ALA A 62 -15.47 -7.38 13.35
CA ALA A 62 -15.18 -5.98 13.65
C ALA A 62 -13.75 -5.67 13.23
N VAL A 63 -13.55 -4.58 12.48
CA VAL A 63 -12.23 -4.17 11.96
C VAL A 63 -11.91 -2.77 12.43
N THR A 64 -10.69 -2.55 12.93
CA THR A 64 -10.17 -1.23 13.28
C THR A 64 -9.12 -0.79 12.26
N THR A 65 -9.10 0.50 11.93
CA THR A 65 -8.10 1.07 11.01
C THR A 65 -7.96 2.57 11.21
N PHE A 66 -6.86 3.15 10.76
CA PHE A 66 -6.72 4.61 10.71
C PHE A 66 -7.63 5.19 9.62
N SER A 67 -8.33 6.27 9.94
CA SER A 67 -9.21 6.97 8.98
C SER A 67 -8.47 7.51 7.76
N SER A 68 -7.17 7.78 7.89
CA SER A 68 -6.30 8.24 6.80
C SER A 68 -5.96 7.15 5.79
N ASN A 69 -6.10 5.86 6.12
CA ASN A 69 -5.80 4.77 5.20
C ASN A 69 -7.03 4.39 4.36
N VAL A 70 -7.36 5.24 3.40
CA VAL A 70 -8.52 5.05 2.52
C VAL A 70 -8.40 3.79 1.67
N GLY A 71 -7.18 3.44 1.23
CA GLY A 71 -6.91 2.19 0.50
C GLY A 71 -7.35 0.96 1.30
N ARG A 72 -7.01 0.93 2.58
CA ARG A 72 -7.43 -0.14 3.50
C ARG A 72 -8.94 -0.20 3.68
N ILE A 73 -9.61 0.95 3.82
CA ILE A 73 -11.07 1.02 3.94
C ILE A 73 -11.74 0.40 2.71
N VAL A 74 -11.24 0.72 1.50
CA VAL A 74 -11.74 0.14 0.25
C VAL A 74 -11.53 -1.37 0.21
N SER A 75 -10.34 -1.87 0.60
CA SER A 75 -10.07 -3.31 0.65
C SER A 75 -11.01 -4.04 1.62
N ILE A 76 -11.24 -3.48 2.82
CA ILE A 76 -12.18 -4.04 3.81
C ILE A 76 -13.61 -4.07 3.24
N ALA A 77 -14.07 -2.96 2.66
CA ALA A 77 -15.41 -2.87 2.08
C ALA A 77 -15.63 -3.86 0.92
N ARG A 78 -14.59 -4.11 0.11
CA ARG A 78 -14.62 -5.13 -0.96
C ARG A 78 -14.61 -6.55 -0.41
N ALA A 79 -13.84 -6.81 0.64
CA ALA A 79 -13.75 -8.12 1.29
C ALA A 79 -15.02 -8.53 2.04
N ALA A 80 -15.82 -7.54 2.50
CA ALA A 80 -17.08 -7.75 3.19
C ALA A 80 -18.31 -7.89 2.25
N ARG A 81 -18.12 -7.77 0.93
CA ARG A 81 -19.15 -8.10 -0.07
C ARG A 81 -19.21 -9.60 -0.32
#